data_AF-A0A140PUH4-F1
#
_entry.id   AF-A0A140PUH4-F1
#
_cell.length_a   1.000
_cell.length_b   1.000
_cell.length_c   1.000
_cell.angle_alpha   90.00
_cell.angle_beta   90.00
_cell.angle_gamma   90.00
#
_symmetry.space_group_name_H-M   'P 1'
#
loop_
_entity.id
_entity.type
_entity.pdbx_description
1 polymer ?
#
loop_
_entity_poly.entity_id
_entity_poly.type
_entity_poly.pdbx_seq_one_letter_code
_entity_poly.pdbx_strand_id
1 'polypeptide(L)'
;MNICILEIKFARVANKDVIMPATALPAEFRPKNVEYLSAIASTGGIKMDYHWLRLETNGYFYTHNNAGITVRNLQTTIAYIAAN
;
A
#
# COMPACT_ATOMS: atom_id res chain seq x y z
N MET A 1 -10.44 17.32 12.15
CA MET A 1 -9.89 16.60 10.98
C MET A 1 -8.68 15.85 11.48
N ASN A 2 -8.76 14.53 11.52
CA ASN A 2 -7.69 13.69 12.06
C ASN A 2 -6.84 13.22 10.87
N ILE A 3 -5.57 13.62 10.84
CA ILE A 3 -4.63 13.18 9.80
C ILE A 3 -3.81 12.03 10.38
N CYS A 4 -3.76 10.92 9.65
CA CYS A 4 -2.84 9.83 9.90
C CYS A 4 -1.65 9.93 8.96
N ILE A 5 -0.45 9.71 9.50
CA ILE A 5 0.77 9.51 8.71
C ILE A 5 1.19 8.06 8.94
N LEU A 6 1.18 7.28 7.86
CA LEU A 6 1.56 5.88 7.88
C LEU A 6 2.84 5.70 7.09
N GLU A 7 3.86 5.15 7.74
CA GLU A 7 5.04 4.60 7.10
C GLU A 7 4.95 3.07 7.11
N ILE A 8 5.18 2.45 5.95
CA ILE A 8 5.05 1.01 5.80
C ILE A 8 6.19 0.44 4.97
N LYS A 9 6.72 -0.70 5.43
CA LYS A 9 7.62 -1.57 4.68
C LYS A 9 6.89 -2.84 4.28
N PHE A 10 6.97 -3.23 3.01
CA PHE A 10 6.18 -4.33 2.48
C PHE A 10 6.88 -5.10 1.35
N ALA A 11 6.31 -6.27 1.05
CA ALA A 11 6.58 -7.02 -0.17
C ALA A 11 5.27 -7.15 -0.95
N ARG A 12 5.31 -6.95 -2.27
CA ARG A 12 4.15 -6.98 -3.14
C ARG A 12 4.24 -8.16 -4.09
N VAL A 13 3.18 -8.97 -4.14
CA VAL A 13 3.06 -10.10 -5.07
C VAL A 13 2.72 -9.65 -6.50
N ALA A 14 3.04 -10.49 -7.47
CA ALA A 14 2.86 -10.25 -8.91
C ALA A 14 1.40 -10.39 -9.40
N ASN A 15 0.42 -9.84 -8.69
CA ASN A 15 -1.00 -9.96 -9.05
C ASN A 15 -1.77 -8.72 -8.60
N LYS A 16 -2.90 -8.45 -9.25
CA LYS A 16 -3.84 -7.38 -8.89
C LYS A 16 -4.90 -7.89 -7.89
N ASP A 17 -5.39 -7.00 -7.02
CA ASP A 17 -6.50 -7.22 -6.08
C ASP A 17 -6.26 -8.38 -5.09
N VAL A 18 -4.99 -8.65 -4.77
CA VAL A 18 -4.62 -9.63 -3.74
C VAL A 18 -4.56 -8.93 -2.39
N ILE A 19 -5.26 -9.48 -1.40
CA ILE A 19 -5.17 -9.01 -0.01
C ILE A 19 -3.76 -9.27 0.53
N MET A 20 -3.15 -8.24 1.11
CA MET A 20 -1.88 -8.37 1.79
C MET A 20 -2.08 -9.17 3.08
N PRO A 21 -1.19 -10.12 3.42
CA PRO A 21 -1.32 -10.95 4.62
C PRO A 21 -0.92 -10.16 5.88
N ALA A 22 -1.69 -9.13 6.20
CA ALA A 22 -1.53 -8.26 7.36
C ALA A 22 -2.88 -8.10 8.07
N THR A 23 -2.83 -7.81 9.37
CA THR A 23 -4.03 -7.44 10.13
C THR A 23 -4.55 -6.10 9.63
N ALA A 24 -5.87 -5.92 9.59
CA ALA A 24 -6.46 -4.62 9.31
C ALA A 24 -5.97 -3.56 10.30
N LEU A 25 -5.85 -2.32 9.83
CA LEU A 25 -5.55 -1.19 10.70
C LEU A 25 -6.61 -1.06 11.82
N PRO A 26 -6.19 -0.66 13.04
CA PRO A 26 -7.12 -0.28 14.10
C PRO A 26 -8.10 0.79 13.64
N ALA A 27 -9.30 0.80 14.20
CA ALA A 27 -10.43 1.60 13.69
C ALA A 27 -10.14 3.10 13.64
N GLU A 28 -9.36 3.61 14.59
CA GLU A 28 -8.92 5.00 14.69
C GLU A 28 -7.91 5.42 13.60
N PHE A 29 -7.26 4.47 12.94
CA PHE A 29 -6.30 4.73 11.87
C PHE A 29 -6.84 4.34 10.48
N ARG A 30 -8.08 3.85 10.36
CA ARG A 30 -8.66 3.51 9.06
C ARG A 30 -8.93 4.78 8.25
N PRO A 31 -8.67 4.78 6.93
CA PRO A 31 -8.86 5.97 6.15
C PRO A 31 -10.34 6.26 5.91
N LYS A 32 -10.68 7.55 5.76
CA LYS A 32 -12.02 8.00 5.41
C LYS A 32 -12.42 7.59 3.99
N ASN A 33 -11.46 7.54 3.07
CA ASN A 33 -11.62 7.13 1.68
C ASN A 33 -10.66 5.98 1.36
N VAL A 34 -10.80 5.39 0.19
CA VAL A 34 -9.79 4.48 -0.34
C VAL A 34 -8.52 5.25 -0.65
N GLU A 35 -7.39 4.81 -0.12
CA GLU A 35 -6.09 5.47 -0.31
C GLU A 35 -5.16 4.61 -1.17
N TYR A 36 -4.35 5.28 -2.00
CA TYR A 36 -3.39 4.63 -2.88
C TYR A 36 -1.98 5.06 -2.52
N LEU A 37 -1.13 4.07 -2.28
CA LEU A 37 0.26 4.28 -1.89
C LEU A 37 1.16 3.50 -2.83
N SER A 38 2.28 4.11 -3.21
CA SER A 38 3.26 3.47 -4.09
C SER A 38 4.64 3.52 -3.48
N ALA A 39 5.39 2.44 -3.69
CA ALA A 39 6.83 2.42 -3.49
C ALA A 39 7.51 2.21 -4.83
N ILE A 40 8.77 2.63 -4.93
CA ILE A 40 9.54 2.54 -6.17
C ILE A 40 10.65 1.52 -5.98
N ALA A 41 10.82 0.61 -6.93
CA ALA A 41 11.96 -0.30 -6.96
C ALA A 41 12.50 -0.47 -8.37
N SER A 42 13.81 -0.73 -8.46
CA SER A 42 14.41 -1.15 -9.73
C SER A 42 14.07 -2.60 -10.00
N THR A 43 13.31 -2.84 -11.05
CA THR A 43 13.03 -4.19 -11.53
C THR A 43 13.90 -4.44 -12.77
N GLY A 44 15.02 -5.15 -12.59
CA GLY A 44 15.92 -5.50 -13.71
C GLY A 44 16.94 -4.42 -14.08
N GLY A 45 17.22 -3.45 -13.20
CA GLY A 45 18.39 -2.55 -13.29
C GLY A 45 18.32 -1.42 -14.32
N ILE A 46 17.34 -1.41 -15.22
CA ILE A 46 17.26 -0.43 -16.32
C ILE A 46 16.25 0.68 -16.04
N LYS A 47 15.22 0.42 -15.22
CA LYS A 47 14.15 1.37 -14.89
C LYS A 47 13.68 1.20 -13.45
N MET A 48 13.09 2.28 -12.92
CA MET A 48 12.38 2.29 -11.65
C MET A 48 10.89 2.13 -11.94
N ASP A 49 10.26 1.09 -11.39
CA ASP A 49 8.82 0.83 -11.55
C ASP A 49 8.08 1.18 -10.24
N TYR A 50 6.84 1.65 -10.37
CA TYR A 50 5.96 1.90 -9.23
C TYR A 50 5.18 0.64 -8.83
N HIS A 51 5.16 0.37 -7.54
CA HIS A 51 4.49 -0.77 -6.93
C HIS A 51 3.42 -0.29 -5.96
N TRP A 52 2.16 -0.41 -6.39
CA TRP A 52 1.03 0.21 -5.71
C TRP A 52 0.30 -0.76 -4.80
N LEU A 53 -0.02 -0.29 -3.60
CA LEU A 53 -1.06 -0.85 -2.74
C LEU A 53 -2.25 0.10 -2.69
N ARG A 54 -3.39 -0.46 -2.33
CA ARG A 54 -4.63 0.23 -2.00
C ARG A 54 -4.98 -0.09 -0.55
N LEU A 55 -5.14 0.93 0.29
CA LEU A 55 -5.67 0.81 1.64
C LEU A 55 -7.18 1.09 1.58
N GLU A 56 -7.97 0.06 1.86
CA GLU A 56 -9.43 0.13 1.88
C GLU A 56 -9.94 0.68 3.21
N THR A 57 -11.16 1.22 3.21
CA THR A 57 -11.80 1.80 4.42
C THR A 57 -12.05 0.76 5.53
N ASN A 58 -12.04 -0.53 5.19
CA ASN A 58 -12.07 -1.64 6.14
C ASN A 58 -10.73 -1.86 6.89
N GLY A 59 -9.67 -1.12 6.51
CA GLY A 59 -8.34 -1.17 7.11
C GLY A 59 -7.39 -2.20 6.49
N TYR A 60 -7.80 -2.95 5.46
CA TYR A 60 -6.94 -3.92 4.77
C TYR A 60 -6.20 -3.30 3.58
N PHE A 61 -4.99 -3.80 3.32
CA PHE A 61 -4.21 -3.46 2.15
C PHE A 61 -4.42 -4.50 1.04
N TYR A 62 -4.55 -4.03 -0.19
CA TYR A 62 -4.66 -4.84 -1.40
C TYR A 62 -3.61 -4.40 -2.42
N THR A 63 -3.16 -5.31 -3.27
CA THR A 63 -2.39 -4.91 -4.45
C THR A 63 -3.29 -4.16 -5.43
N HIS A 64 -2.87 -2.99 -5.91
CA HIS A 64 -3.74 -2.15 -6.74
C HIS A 64 -3.66 -2.44 -8.24
N ASN A 65 -2.44 -2.54 -8.79
CA ASN A 65 -2.19 -2.77 -10.21
C ASN A 65 -1.61 -4.17 -10.45
N ASN A 66 -1.50 -4.59 -11.71
CA ASN A 66 -0.76 -5.81 -12.03
C ASN A 66 0.76 -5.58 -11.89
N ALA A 67 1.53 -6.61 -11.58
CA ALA A 67 3.00 -6.57 -11.64
C ALA A 67 3.52 -7.73 -12.46
N GLY A 68 4.60 -7.51 -13.21
CA GLY A 68 5.30 -8.61 -13.87
C GLY A 68 6.02 -9.56 -12.90
N ILE A 69 6.38 -9.09 -11.70
CA ILE A 69 7.12 -9.88 -10.70
C ILE A 69 6.72 -9.53 -9.26
N THR A 70 7.06 -10.43 -8.33
CA THR A 70 6.98 -10.17 -6.89
C THR A 70 8.19 -9.33 -6.48
N VAL A 71 7.95 -8.22 -5.78
CA VAL A 71 8.98 -7.26 -5.36
C VAL A 71 9.00 -7.15 -3.84
N ARG A 72 10.19 -7.14 -3.26
CA ARG A 72 10.41 -7.15 -1.80
C ARG A 72 11.12 -5.88 -1.36
N ASN A 73 11.12 -5.61 -0.05
CA ASN A 73 11.80 -4.47 0.57
C ASN A 73 11.33 -3.11 0.04
N LEU A 74 10.04 -3.01 -0.30
CA LEU A 74 9.40 -1.75 -0.65
C LEU A 74 9.13 -0.95 0.62
N GLN A 75 9.23 0.37 0.54
CA GLN A 75 8.91 1.29 1.64
C GLN A 75 8.26 2.55 1.08
N THR A 76 7.25 3.05 1.78
CA THR A 76 6.58 4.30 1.43
C THR A 76 5.92 4.94 2.64
N THR A 77 5.62 6.22 2.52
CA THR A 77 4.90 7.01 3.53
C THR A 77 3.72 7.69 2.86
N ILE A 78 2.55 7.61 3.49
CA ILE A 78 1.32 8.26 3.04
C ILE A 78 0.69 9.05 4.19
N ALA A 79 0.09 10.19 3.86
CA ALA A 79 -0.76 10.95 4.77
C ALA A 79 -2.20 10.93 4.26
N TYR A 80 -3.16 10.63 5.14
CA TYR A 80 -4.58 10.56 4.79
C TYR A 80 -5.47 11.00 5.95
N ILE A 81 -6.74 11.29 5.66
CA ILE A 81 -7.72 11.64 6.68
C ILE A 81 -8.31 10.35 7.26
N ALA A 82 -8.24 10.19 8.58
CA ALA A 82 -8.88 9.07 9.26
C ALA A 82 -10.40 9.20 9.24
N ALA A 83 -11.11 8.07 9.24
CA ALA A 83 -12.57 8.04 9.31
C ALA A 83 -13.12 8.51 10.68
N ASN A 84 -12.34 8.33 11.74
CA ASN A 84 -12.70 8.63 13.13
C ASN A 84 -11.86 9.76 13.73
#